data_AF-A0A353JB34-F1
#
_entry.id   AF-A0A353JB34-F1
#
_cell.length_a   1.000
_cell.length_b   1.000
_cell.length_c   1.000
_cell.angle_alpha   90.00
_cell.angle_beta   90.00
_cell.angle_gamma   90.00
#
_symmetry.space_group_name_H-M   'P 1'
#
loop_
_entity.id
_entity.type
_entity.pdbx_description
1 polymer ?
#
loop_
_entity_poly.entity_id
_entity_poly.type
_entity_poly.pdbx_seq_one_letter_code
_entity_poly.pdbx_strand_id
1 'polypeptide(L)'
;DFANKTIKIERAITQTLKFDEQGNVKDRTTVIGDTKTACSVRDIPVTDIVLETLKQWKEKQGKRQETNPNVTAILTAPTSFVFANDNGSYRTYYGTRVIFDRFKRRNGLNKYHIHFHGLRHTFSNMLFEMNENPKVIQQLLGHRDVKTTITVYNSVNSEYVRETTDRLNTKIQEHEQEREVEQEIDDDLSDEEIERQIRELEKLQERKRRRKEKDFEM
;
A
#
# COMPACT_ATOMS: atom_id res chain seq x y z
N ASP A 1 -6.32 3.98 12.57
CA ASP A 1 -7.54 4.78 12.69
C ASP A 1 -8.64 4.15 11.85
N PHE A 2 -9.71 3.66 12.48
CA PHE A 2 -10.82 3.04 11.76
C PHE A 2 -11.69 4.07 11.02
N ALA A 3 -11.76 5.31 11.49
CA ALA A 3 -12.56 6.35 10.86
C ALA A 3 -11.87 6.83 9.58
N ASN A 4 -10.58 7.15 9.66
CA ASN A 4 -9.79 7.62 8.52
C ASN A 4 -9.21 6.49 7.66
N LYS A 5 -9.60 5.22 7.90
CA LYS A 5 -9.15 4.04 7.14
C LYS A 5 -7.63 4.01 6.91
N THR A 6 -6.84 4.39 7.92
CA THR A 6 -5.40 4.60 7.78
C THR A 6 -4.64 3.98 8.95
N ILE A 7 -3.54 3.29 8.67
CA ILE A 7 -2.57 2.80 9.65
C ILE A 7 -1.36 3.72 9.64
N LYS A 8 -1.07 4.34 10.77
CA LYS A 8 0.14 5.15 10.97
C LYS A 8 1.27 4.28 11.48
N ILE A 9 2.42 4.35 10.82
CA ILE A 9 3.65 3.70 11.27
C ILE A 9 4.55 4.80 11.80
N GLU A 10 4.76 4.81 13.11
CA GLU A 10 5.56 5.85 13.79
C GLU A 10 6.72 5.24 14.58
N ARG A 11 6.56 4.00 15.04
CA ARG A 11 7.50 3.31 15.93
C ARG A 11 7.77 1.89 15.44
N ALA A 12 8.92 1.35 15.83
CA ALA A 12 9.30 -0.01 15.46
C ALA A 12 9.79 -0.81 16.68
N ILE A 13 9.45 -2.09 16.67
CA ILE A 13 10.03 -3.05 17.61
C ILE A 13 11.43 -3.42 17.11
N THR A 14 12.45 -3.14 17.92
CA THR A 14 13.86 -3.43 17.63
C THR A 14 14.48 -4.27 18.73
N GLN A 15 15.53 -5.02 18.39
CA GLN A 15 16.31 -5.76 19.38
C GLN A 15 17.58 -4.98 19.68
N THR A 16 17.78 -4.65 20.95
CA THR A 16 19.03 -4.07 21.46
C THR A 16 19.85 -5.16 22.13
N LEU A 17 21.13 -5.22 21.79
CA LEU A 17 22.09 -6.14 22.37
C LEU A 17 22.59 -5.56 23.69
N LYS A 18 22.54 -6.34 24.76
CA LYS A 18 23.28 -6.06 25.98
C LYS A 18 24.59 -6.81 25.91
N PHE A 19 25.70 -6.12 26.11
CA PHE A 19 27.03 -6.70 26.12
C PHE A 19 27.49 -6.93 27.56
N ASP A 20 28.30 -7.95 27.79
CA ASP A 20 29.07 -8.10 29.03
C ASP A 20 30.32 -7.20 29.03
N GLU A 21 31.04 -7.17 30.15
CA GLU A 21 32.29 -6.40 30.30
C GLU A 21 33.40 -6.87 29.35
N GLN A 22 33.27 -8.07 28.76
CA GLN A 22 34.19 -8.62 27.77
C GLN A 22 33.75 -8.37 26.31
N GLY A 23 32.64 -7.64 26.10
CA GLY A 23 32.12 -7.32 24.76
C GLY A 23 31.33 -8.44 24.08
N ASN A 24 31.01 -9.54 24.77
CA ASN A 24 30.12 -10.58 24.24
C ASN A 24 28.65 -10.20 24.43
N VAL A 25 27.80 -10.65 23.52
CA VAL A 25 26.35 -10.45 23.62
C VAL A 25 25.78 -11.29 24.76
N LYS A 26 25.40 -10.64 25.86
CA LYS A 26 24.84 -11.24 27.07
C LYS A 26 23.33 -11.46 26.97
N ASP A 27 22.60 -10.51 26.37
CA ASP A 27 21.14 -10.60 26.24
C ASP A 27 20.63 -9.83 25.01
N ARG A 28 19.47 -10.24 24.49
CA ARG A 28 18.75 -9.57 23.40
C ARG A 28 17.42 -9.07 23.94
N THR A 29 17.40 -7.83 24.41
CA THR A 29 16.15 -7.21 24.88
C THR A 29 15.41 -6.61 23.69
N THR A 30 14.11 -6.89 23.58
CA THR A 30 13.26 -6.28 22.56
C THR A 30 12.67 -4.98 23.10
N VAL A 31 12.86 -3.88 22.37
CA VAL A 31 12.48 -2.53 22.75
C VAL A 31 11.60 -1.89 21.68
N ILE A 32 10.70 -1.00 22.10
CA ILE A 32 9.88 -0.19 21.17
C ILE A 32 10.60 1.15 21.00
N GLY A 33 11.36 1.25 19.92
CA GLY A 33 12.10 2.46 19.58
C GLY A 33 11.45 3.24 18.44
N ASP A 34 12.09 4.33 18.07
CA ASP A 34 11.80 5.00 16.82
C ASP A 34 12.15 4.08 15.66
N THR A 35 11.49 4.30 14.53
CA THR A 35 11.83 3.57 13.33
C THR A 35 13.29 3.84 12.94
N LYS A 36 14.02 2.81 12.51
CA LYS A 36 15.46 2.90 12.18
C LYS A 36 15.80 3.98 11.14
N THR A 37 14.82 4.45 10.36
CA THR A 37 15.00 5.44 9.29
C THR A 37 13.78 6.36 9.22
N ALA A 38 13.96 7.66 8.94
CA ALA A 38 12.84 8.59 8.74
C ALA A 38 11.84 8.12 7.67
N CYS A 39 12.33 7.43 6.63
CA CYS A 39 11.49 6.84 5.57
C CYS A 39 10.54 5.74 6.04
N SER A 40 10.70 5.23 7.26
CA SER A 40 9.83 4.22 7.83
C SER A 40 8.56 4.81 8.43
N VAL A 41 8.58 6.10 8.80
CA VAL A 41 7.40 6.81 9.28
C VAL A 41 6.47 7.08 8.10
N ARG A 42 5.26 6.53 8.12
CA ARG A 42 4.32 6.66 7.00
C ARG A 42 2.88 6.36 7.40
N ASP A 43 1.97 6.92 6.63
CA ASP A 43 0.56 6.60 6.67
C ASP A 43 0.24 5.60 5.56
N ILE A 44 -0.39 4.49 5.91
CA ILE A 44 -0.83 3.45 4.96
C ILE A 44 -2.35 3.46 4.92
N PRO A 45 -2.96 3.92 3.80
CA PRO A 45 -4.37 3.70 3.54
C PRO A 45 -4.66 2.20 3.52
N VAL A 46 -5.69 1.77 4.23
CA VAL A 46 -6.09 0.36 4.28
C VAL A 46 -7.38 0.12 3.52
N THR A 47 -7.40 -0.99 2.79
CA THR A 47 -8.57 -1.47 2.07
C THR A 47 -9.65 -1.99 3.03
N ASP A 48 -10.88 -2.07 2.55
CA ASP A 48 -12.03 -2.51 3.35
C ASP A 48 -11.87 -3.93 3.90
N ILE A 49 -11.26 -4.83 3.11
CA ILE A 49 -10.96 -6.19 3.57
C ILE A 49 -10.04 -6.20 4.80
N VAL A 50 -9.05 -5.31 4.86
CA VAL A 50 -8.15 -5.18 6.01
C VAL A 50 -8.90 -4.62 7.21
N LEU A 51 -9.70 -3.57 7.01
CA LEU A 51 -10.50 -2.96 8.08
C LEU A 51 -11.46 -3.96 8.70
N GLU A 52 -12.19 -4.69 7.86
CA GLU A 52 -13.15 -5.69 8.32
C GLU A 52 -12.45 -6.82 9.07
N THR A 53 -11.33 -7.31 8.54
CA THR A 53 -10.50 -8.32 9.22
C THR A 53 -10.02 -7.84 10.60
N LEU A 54 -9.61 -6.57 10.72
CA LEU A 54 -9.17 -5.99 11.99
C LEU A 54 -10.32 -5.83 12.99
N LYS A 55 -11.53 -5.50 12.54
CA LYS A 55 -12.73 -5.45 13.40
C LYS A 55 -13.08 -6.83 13.94
N GLN A 56 -13.12 -7.83 13.06
CA GLN A 56 -13.36 -9.22 13.46
C GLN A 56 -12.29 -9.75 14.42
N TRP A 57 -11.04 -9.33 14.21
CA TRP A 57 -9.95 -9.66 15.13
C TRP A 57 -10.16 -9.03 16.51
N LYS A 58 -10.55 -7.75 16.58
CA LYS A 58 -10.88 -7.07 17.84
C LYS A 58 -12.00 -7.77 18.60
N GLU A 59 -13.04 -8.24 17.90
CA GLU A 59 -14.13 -9.01 18.52
C GLU A 59 -13.61 -10.35 19.07
N LYS A 60 -12.79 -11.07 18.29
CA LYS A 60 -12.14 -12.32 18.76
C LYS A 60 -11.27 -12.09 19.99
N GLN A 61 -10.56 -10.96 20.07
CA GLN A 61 -9.79 -10.60 21.26
C GLN A 61 -10.68 -10.37 22.48
N GLY A 62 -11.82 -9.68 22.31
CA GLY A 62 -12.81 -9.50 23.37
C GLY A 62 -13.34 -10.83 23.91
N LYS A 63 -13.82 -11.71 23.02
CA LYS A 63 -14.29 -13.05 23.40
C LYS A 63 -13.20 -13.86 24.11
N ARG A 64 -11.95 -13.75 23.66
CA ARG A 64 -10.83 -14.44 24.26
C ARG A 64 -10.51 -13.93 25.66
N GLN A 65 -10.64 -12.63 25.91
CA GLN A 65 -10.47 -12.02 27.22
C GLN A 65 -11.52 -12.53 28.22
N GLU A 66 -12.76 -12.74 27.78
CA GLU A 66 -13.85 -13.26 28.61
C GLU A 66 -13.72 -14.78 28.86
N THR A 67 -13.30 -15.54 27.85
CA THR A 67 -13.37 -17.01 27.88
C THR A 67 -12.08 -17.71 28.32
N ASN A 68 -10.92 -17.07 28.19
CA ASN A 68 -9.64 -17.68 28.53
C ASN A 68 -9.09 -17.12 29.85
N PRO A 69 -9.07 -17.90 30.95
CA PRO A 69 -8.60 -17.44 32.25
C PRO A 69 -7.10 -17.10 32.28
N ASN A 70 -6.33 -17.52 31.26
CA ASN A 70 -4.91 -17.17 31.14
C ASN A 70 -4.68 -15.75 30.56
N VAL A 71 -5.73 -15.07 30.10
CA VAL A 71 -5.64 -13.69 29.62
C VAL A 71 -5.75 -12.77 30.81
N THR A 72 -4.64 -12.12 31.17
CA THR A 72 -4.56 -11.24 32.33
C THR A 72 -4.64 -9.76 31.96
N ALA A 73 -4.53 -9.42 30.67
CA ALA A 73 -4.58 -8.05 30.18
C ALA A 73 -5.87 -7.72 29.42
N ILE A 74 -6.23 -6.44 29.40
CA ILE A 74 -7.32 -5.90 28.60
C ILE A 74 -6.84 -5.74 27.16
N LEU A 75 -7.23 -6.63 26.25
CA LEU A 75 -6.70 -6.67 24.89
C LEU A 75 -7.36 -5.66 23.94
N THR A 76 -8.50 -5.11 24.32
CA THR A 76 -9.34 -4.23 23.48
C THR A 76 -9.26 -2.75 23.84
N ALA A 77 -8.45 -2.39 24.84
CA ALA A 77 -8.25 -0.99 25.24
C ALA A 77 -7.55 -0.19 24.14
N PRO A 78 -7.75 1.14 24.07
CA PRO A 78 -7.14 1.99 23.03
C PRO A 78 -5.60 1.94 23.01
N THR A 79 -4.97 1.68 24.15
CA THR A 79 -3.51 1.59 24.31
C THR A 79 -2.96 0.17 24.07
N SER A 80 -3.83 -0.82 23.86
CA SER A 80 -3.43 -2.22 23.73
C SER A 80 -2.90 -2.53 22.34
N PHE A 81 -1.92 -3.43 22.25
CA PHE A 81 -1.41 -3.88 20.96
C PHE A 81 -2.48 -4.69 20.21
N VAL A 82 -2.67 -4.37 18.92
CA VAL A 82 -3.52 -5.16 18.02
C VAL A 82 -3.11 -6.63 18.02
N PHE A 83 -1.80 -6.92 18.03
CA PHE A 83 -1.27 -8.28 18.12
C PHE A 83 -0.50 -8.48 19.43
N ALA A 84 -1.23 -8.54 20.54
CA ALA A 84 -0.68 -8.80 21.88
C ALA A 84 -0.60 -10.30 22.22
N ASN A 85 0.22 -10.62 23.22
CA ASN A 85 0.14 -11.85 24.01
C ASN A 85 -0.94 -11.72 25.09
N ASP A 86 -1.18 -12.81 25.83
CA ASP A 86 -2.31 -12.94 26.77
C ASP A 86 -2.11 -12.08 28.03
N ASN A 87 -0.85 -11.76 28.34
CA ASN A 87 -0.44 -10.81 29.35
C ASN A 87 -0.38 -9.36 28.86
N GLY A 88 -0.84 -9.08 27.62
CA GLY A 88 -0.83 -7.75 27.03
C GLY A 88 0.52 -7.28 26.47
N SER A 89 1.59 -8.07 26.62
CA SER A 89 2.88 -7.74 26.01
C SER A 89 2.78 -7.79 24.48
N TYR A 90 3.65 -7.05 23.79
CA TYR A 90 3.74 -7.18 22.34
C TYR A 90 4.15 -8.62 21.94
N ARG A 91 3.64 -9.07 20.80
CA ARG A 91 4.04 -10.35 20.21
C ARG A 91 5.33 -10.19 19.43
N THR A 92 6.31 -11.05 19.69
CA THR A 92 7.59 -11.01 18.95
C THR A 92 7.43 -11.54 17.52
N TYR A 93 8.39 -11.22 16.66
CA TYR A 93 8.46 -11.79 15.31
C TYR A 93 8.48 -13.32 15.34
N TYR A 94 9.30 -13.91 16.22
CA TYR A 94 9.36 -15.36 16.39
C TYR A 94 8.01 -15.95 16.80
N GLY A 95 7.33 -15.36 17.79
CA GLY A 95 6.01 -15.82 18.22
C GLY A 95 4.98 -15.76 17.10
N THR A 96 5.02 -14.72 16.28
CA THR A 96 4.16 -14.57 15.10
C THR A 96 4.47 -15.62 14.03
N ARG A 97 5.76 -15.87 13.77
CA ARG A 97 6.22 -16.92 12.84
C ARG A 97 5.76 -18.31 13.27
N VAL A 98 5.89 -18.66 14.55
CA VAL A 98 5.45 -19.98 15.06
C VAL A 98 3.96 -20.21 14.84
N ILE A 99 3.13 -19.18 15.05
CA ILE A 99 1.69 -19.23 14.78
C ILE A 99 1.43 -19.43 13.29
N PHE A 100 2.11 -18.68 12.44
CA PHE A 100 1.97 -18.80 11.00
C PHE A 100 2.40 -20.18 10.49
N ASP A 101 3.50 -20.72 11.01
CA ASP A 101 3.97 -22.07 10.65
C ASP A 101 2.97 -23.14 11.12
N ARG A 102 2.33 -22.97 12.27
CA ARG A 102 1.25 -23.86 12.74
C ARG A 102 0.02 -23.77 11.83
N PHE A 103 -0.36 -22.56 11.42
CA PHE A 103 -1.43 -22.34 10.46
C PHE A 103 -1.14 -23.03 9.13
N LYS A 104 0.08 -22.85 8.58
CA LYS A 104 0.48 -23.52 7.33
C LYS A 104 0.41 -25.04 7.45
N ARG A 105 0.90 -25.61 8.55
CA ARG A 105 0.83 -27.06 8.80
C ARG A 105 -0.61 -27.58 8.82
N ARG A 106 -1.49 -26.90 9.56
CA ARG A 106 -2.90 -27.29 9.69
C ARG A 106 -3.66 -27.26 8.35
N ASN A 107 -3.24 -26.40 7.42
CA ASN A 107 -3.89 -26.23 6.11
C ASN A 107 -3.11 -26.87 4.95
N GLY A 108 -2.08 -27.69 5.22
CA GLY A 108 -1.30 -28.35 4.16
C GLY A 108 -0.45 -27.40 3.29
N LEU A 109 -0.16 -26.19 3.77
CA LEU A 109 0.52 -25.13 3.00
C LEU A 109 2.05 -25.15 3.14
N ASN A 110 2.62 -26.06 3.94
CA ASN A 110 4.05 -26.08 4.23
C ASN A 110 4.95 -26.29 2.99
N LYS A 111 4.45 -27.00 1.99
CA LYS A 111 5.18 -27.28 0.74
C LYS A 111 5.42 -26.05 -0.14
N TYR A 112 4.68 -24.96 0.08
CA TYR A 112 4.75 -23.76 -0.74
C TYR A 112 5.76 -22.71 -0.23
N HIS A 113 6.54 -23.01 0.83
CA HIS A 113 7.58 -22.14 1.37
C HIS A 113 7.12 -20.67 1.66
N ILE A 114 5.83 -20.50 2.00
CA ILE A 114 5.23 -19.19 2.26
C ILE A 114 5.80 -18.59 3.55
N HIS A 115 6.19 -17.33 3.50
CA HIS A 115 6.79 -16.56 4.59
C HIS A 115 6.33 -15.09 4.52
N PHE A 116 6.44 -14.35 5.62
CA PHE A 116 5.92 -12.97 5.69
C PHE A 116 6.51 -12.02 4.64
N HIS A 117 7.80 -12.18 4.32
CA HIS A 117 8.41 -11.35 3.29
C HIS A 117 7.86 -11.69 1.89
N GLY A 118 7.62 -12.98 1.61
CA GLY A 118 6.93 -13.42 0.39
C GLY A 118 5.56 -12.78 0.22
N LEU A 119 4.76 -12.68 1.29
CA LEU A 119 3.46 -11.99 1.23
C LEU A 119 3.59 -10.51 0.86
N ARG A 120 4.64 -9.85 1.37
CA ARG A 120 4.94 -8.45 1.03
C ARG A 120 5.40 -8.30 -0.42
N HIS A 121 6.13 -9.28 -0.96
CA HIS A 121 6.46 -9.31 -2.39
C HIS A 121 5.22 -9.54 -3.26
N THR A 122 4.32 -10.43 -2.85
CA THR A 122 3.04 -10.62 -3.55
C THR A 122 2.26 -9.32 -3.60
N PHE A 123 2.18 -8.58 -2.49
CA PHE A 123 1.54 -7.27 -2.46
C PHE A 123 2.20 -6.26 -3.42
N SER A 124 3.53 -6.17 -3.46
CA SER A 124 4.21 -5.26 -4.40
C SER A 124 3.96 -5.67 -5.86
N ASN A 125 4.00 -6.97 -6.15
CA ASN A 125 3.80 -7.48 -7.51
C ASN A 125 2.37 -7.20 -7.99
N MET A 126 1.36 -7.40 -7.14
CA MET A 126 -0.03 -7.04 -7.49
C MET A 126 -0.17 -5.56 -7.86
N LEU A 127 0.48 -4.65 -7.12
CA LEU A 127 0.45 -3.21 -7.45
C LEU A 127 1.15 -2.94 -8.79
N PHE A 128 2.29 -3.59 -9.04
CA PHE A 128 2.96 -3.43 -10.32
C PHE A 128 2.17 -4.04 -11.49
N GLU A 129 1.49 -5.16 -11.30
CA GLU A 129 0.58 -5.76 -12.30
C GLU A 129 -0.62 -4.85 -12.61
N MET A 130 -1.02 -4.00 -11.66
CA MET A 130 -1.99 -2.92 -11.86
C MET A 130 -1.39 -1.66 -12.51
N ASN A 131 -0.15 -1.74 -13.02
CA ASN A 131 0.56 -0.62 -13.65
C ASN A 131 0.72 0.62 -12.74
N GLU A 132 0.71 0.43 -11.42
CA GLU A 132 0.82 1.53 -10.47
C GLU A 132 2.18 2.22 -10.48
N ASN A 133 2.19 3.49 -10.06
CA ASN A 133 3.41 4.27 -10.04
C ASN A 133 4.45 3.66 -9.08
N PRO A 134 5.67 3.31 -9.54
CA PRO A 134 6.70 2.70 -8.71
C PRO A 134 7.06 3.52 -7.46
N LYS A 135 6.90 4.84 -7.51
CA LYS A 135 7.13 5.75 -6.38
C LYS A 135 6.05 5.61 -5.30
N VAL A 136 4.79 5.41 -5.70
CA VAL A 136 3.67 5.15 -4.79
C VAL A 136 3.88 3.79 -4.11
N ILE A 137 4.22 2.76 -4.90
CA ILE A 137 4.55 1.42 -4.38
C ILE A 137 5.72 1.50 -3.38
N GLN A 138 6.77 2.25 -3.70
CA GLN A 138 7.91 2.47 -2.78
C GLN A 138 7.45 3.07 -1.45
N GLN A 139 6.58 4.10 -1.48
CA GLN A 139 6.06 4.76 -0.29
C GLN A 139 5.21 3.81 0.56
N LEU A 140 4.28 3.07 -0.05
CA LEU A 140 3.43 2.09 0.66
C LEU A 140 4.26 1.02 1.38
N LEU A 141 5.29 0.51 0.69
CA LEU A 141 6.21 -0.47 1.27
C LEU A 141 7.11 0.17 2.33
N GLY A 142 7.54 1.42 2.16
CA GLY A 142 8.55 2.07 3.01
C GLY A 142 9.97 1.60 2.70
N HIS A 143 10.27 1.33 1.42
CA HIS A 143 11.64 1.02 0.97
C HIS A 143 12.45 2.31 0.82
N ARG A 144 13.66 2.35 1.40
CA ARG A 144 14.57 3.50 1.26
C ARG A 144 14.97 3.74 -0.20
N ASP A 145 15.21 2.67 -0.93
CA ASP A 145 15.62 2.72 -2.33
C ASP A 145 14.51 2.19 -3.25
N VAL A 146 14.21 2.95 -4.31
CA VAL A 146 13.29 2.54 -5.39
C VAL A 146 13.85 1.30 -6.07
N LYS A 147 15.18 1.19 -6.19
CA LYS A 147 15.87 0.05 -6.82
C LYS A 147 15.52 -1.26 -6.13
N THR A 148 15.32 -1.31 -4.82
CA THR A 148 14.87 -2.55 -4.14
C THR A 148 13.46 -2.96 -4.56
N THR A 149 12.61 -1.99 -4.87
CA THR A 149 11.22 -2.21 -5.30
C THR A 149 11.17 -2.61 -6.78
N ILE A 150 11.96 -1.94 -7.62
CA ILE A 150 12.09 -2.23 -9.05
C ILE A 150 12.89 -3.51 -9.30
N THR A 151 13.94 -3.82 -8.55
CA THR A 151 14.81 -4.99 -8.80
C THR A 151 14.09 -6.31 -8.56
N VAL A 152 13.11 -6.33 -7.64
CA VAL A 152 12.22 -7.49 -7.44
C VAL A 152 11.26 -7.68 -8.64
N TYR A 153 10.97 -6.60 -9.38
CA TYR A 153 10.12 -6.58 -10.57
C TYR A 153 10.91 -6.48 -11.89
N ASN A 154 12.25 -6.37 -11.88
CA ASN A 154 13.07 -6.14 -13.08
C ASN A 154 13.13 -7.34 -14.04
N SER A 155 12.31 -8.36 -13.81
CA SER A 155 11.95 -9.31 -14.87
C SER A 155 10.86 -8.77 -15.81
N VAL A 156 10.38 -7.53 -15.65
CA VAL A 156 9.12 -7.12 -16.26
C VAL A 156 9.26 -6.12 -17.41
N ASN A 157 8.86 -6.68 -18.55
CA ASN A 157 8.14 -6.12 -19.69
C ASN A 157 8.66 -4.87 -20.36
N SER A 158 9.29 -5.09 -21.53
CA SER A 158 9.30 -4.15 -22.64
C SER A 158 7.92 -3.56 -22.96
N GLU A 159 6.84 -4.29 -22.62
CA GLU A 159 5.45 -3.86 -22.78
C GLU A 159 5.09 -2.61 -21.96
N TYR A 160 5.55 -2.50 -20.71
CA TYR A 160 5.26 -1.31 -19.87
C TYR A 160 5.97 -0.05 -20.41
N VAL A 161 7.21 -0.20 -20.88
CA VAL A 161 7.97 0.88 -21.51
C VAL A 161 7.29 1.34 -22.80
N ARG A 162 6.78 0.39 -23.59
CA ARG A 162 6.05 0.66 -24.82
C ARG A 162 4.71 1.36 -24.53
N GLU A 163 3.92 0.84 -23.60
CA GLU A 163 2.66 1.43 -23.17
C GLU A 163 2.85 2.88 -22.66
N THR A 164 3.90 3.13 -21.87
CA THR A 164 4.23 4.47 -21.38
C THR A 164 4.53 5.44 -22.53
N THR A 165 5.27 4.98 -23.53
CA THR A 165 5.61 5.78 -24.72
C THR A 165 4.36 6.02 -25.59
N ASP A 166 3.51 5.02 -25.76
CA ASP A 166 2.26 5.12 -26.53
C ASP A 166 1.27 6.10 -25.87
N ARG A 167 1.17 6.10 -24.53
CA ARG A 167 0.38 7.08 -23.77
C ARG A 167 0.92 8.51 -23.95
N LEU A 168 2.24 8.68 -23.98
CA LEU A 168 2.86 9.99 -24.25
C LEU A 168 2.55 10.46 -25.67
N ASN A 169 2.71 9.59 -26.67
CA ASN A 169 2.37 9.91 -28.06
C ASN A 169 0.91 10.33 -28.21
N THR A 170 0.00 9.61 -27.57
CA THR A 170 -1.44 9.95 -27.59
C THR A 170 -1.67 11.35 -27.03
N LYS A 171 -1.06 11.69 -25.89
CA LYS A 171 -1.19 13.05 -25.31
C LYS A 171 -0.59 14.15 -26.18
N ILE A 172 0.52 13.88 -26.85
CA ILE A 172 1.14 14.84 -27.77
C ILE A 172 0.20 15.09 -28.95
N GLN A 173 -0.37 14.04 -29.54
CA GLN A 173 -1.34 14.16 -30.64
C GLN A 173 -2.61 14.91 -30.22
N GLU A 174 -3.14 14.65 -29.02
CA GLU A 174 -4.27 15.41 -28.48
C GLU A 174 -3.97 16.91 -28.37
N HIS A 175 -2.76 17.26 -27.90
CA HIS A 175 -2.33 18.65 -27.76
C HIS A 175 -1.98 19.32 -29.10
N GLU A 176 -1.55 18.56 -30.11
CA GLU A 176 -1.36 19.07 -31.48
C GLU A 176 -2.71 19.37 -32.14
N GLN A 177 -3.69 18.47 -32.01
CA GLN A 177 -5.05 18.71 -32.50
C GLN A 177 -5.72 19.91 -31.81
N GLU A 178 -5.53 20.07 -30.49
CA GLU A 178 -6.03 21.25 -29.77
C GLU A 178 -5.42 22.55 -30.31
N ARG A 179 -4.12 22.56 -30.63
CA ARG A 179 -3.44 23.74 -31.21
C ARG A 179 -3.86 24.03 -32.64
N GLU A 180 -4.07 23.02 -33.47
CA GLU A 180 -4.56 23.20 -34.85
C GLU A 180 -5.98 23.79 -34.85
N VAL A 181 -6.87 23.29 -33.98
CA VAL A 181 -8.21 23.85 -33.80
C VAL A 181 -8.16 25.30 -33.29
N GLU A 182 -7.28 25.62 -32.33
CA GLU A 182 -7.11 27.00 -31.85
C GLU A 182 -6.57 27.96 -32.93
N GLN A 183 -5.75 27.46 -33.86
CA GLN A 183 -5.21 28.25 -34.97
C GLN A 183 -6.21 28.44 -36.12
N GLU A 184 -7.18 27.53 -36.29
CA GLU A 184 -8.24 27.67 -37.30
C GLU A 184 -9.39 28.60 -36.88
N ILE A 185 -9.44 29.06 -35.62
CA ILE A 185 -10.55 29.86 -35.06
C ILE A 185 -10.41 31.38 -35.29
N ASP A 186 -9.33 31.89 -35.89
CA ASP A 186 -9.19 33.32 -36.26
C ASP A 186 -8.82 33.39 -37.77
N ASP A 187 -9.66 33.90 -38.68
CA ASP A 187 -9.75 35.35 -38.96
C ASP A 187 -11.09 35.82 -39.63
N ASP A 188 -12.14 35.00 -39.82
CA ASP A 188 -13.38 35.48 -40.51
C ASP A 188 -14.66 34.60 -40.33
N LEU A 189 -14.92 34.07 -39.13
CA LEU A 189 -16.09 33.19 -38.88
C LEU A 189 -17.35 33.98 -38.48
N SER A 190 -18.47 33.73 -39.16
CA SER A 190 -19.77 34.35 -38.83
C SER A 190 -20.32 33.87 -37.48
N ASP A 191 -21.13 34.70 -36.81
CA ASP A 191 -21.72 34.40 -35.48
C ASP A 191 -22.42 33.03 -35.41
N GLU A 192 -23.04 32.57 -36.51
CA GLU A 192 -23.67 31.24 -36.58
C GLU A 192 -22.66 30.08 -36.62
N GLU A 193 -21.48 30.28 -37.21
CA GLU A 193 -20.43 29.27 -37.29
C GLU A 193 -19.72 29.13 -35.93
N ILE A 194 -19.54 30.25 -35.22
CA ILE A 194 -19.01 30.28 -33.85
C ILE A 194 -19.93 29.53 -32.89
N GLU A 195 -21.26 29.76 -32.95
CA GLU A 195 -22.22 29.02 -32.13
C GLU A 195 -22.21 27.50 -32.40
N ARG A 196 -21.95 27.11 -33.65
CA ARG A 196 -21.89 25.70 -34.04
C ARG A 196 -20.63 25.03 -33.49
N GLN A 197 -19.48 25.71 -33.55
CA GLN A 197 -18.22 25.23 -32.98
C GLN A 197 -18.25 25.17 -31.45
N ILE A 198 -18.87 26.15 -30.76
CA ILE A 198 -19.05 26.12 -29.31
C ILE A 198 -19.85 24.87 -28.89
N ARG A 199 -20.93 24.54 -29.59
CA ARG A 199 -21.71 23.31 -29.31
C ARG A 199 -20.94 22.02 -29.56
N GLU A 200 -20.02 21.99 -30.53
CA GLU A 200 -19.15 20.84 -30.74
C GLU A 200 -18.08 20.71 -29.66
N LEU A 201 -17.48 21.83 -29.24
CA LEU A 201 -16.52 21.87 -28.14
C LEU A 201 -17.15 21.43 -26.81
N GLU A 202 -18.38 21.84 -26.51
CA GLU A 202 -19.11 21.38 -25.32
C GLU A 202 -19.34 19.86 -25.35
N LYS A 203 -19.72 19.29 -26.49
CA LYS A 203 -19.87 17.83 -26.65
C LYS A 203 -18.55 17.09 -26.51
N LEU A 204 -17.45 17.65 -27.02
CA LEU A 204 -16.11 17.09 -26.86
C LEU A 204 -15.63 17.14 -25.41
N GLN A 205 -15.86 18.26 -24.72
CA GLN A 205 -15.55 18.41 -23.30
C GLN A 205 -16.38 17.44 -22.45
N GLU A 206 -17.66 17.25 -22.75
CA GLU A 206 -18.50 16.30 -22.03
C GLU A 206 -18.04 14.84 -22.26
N ARG A 207 -17.63 14.50 -23.48
CA ARG A 207 -17.01 13.19 -23.79
C ARG A 207 -15.67 13.00 -23.06
N LYS A 208 -14.82 14.04 -23.01
CA LYS A 208 -13.55 14.03 -22.25
C LYS A 208 -13.81 13.86 -20.75
N ARG A 209 -14.84 14.52 -20.21
CA ARG A 209 -15.23 14.38 -18.79
C ARG A 209 -15.68 12.97 -18.47
N ARG A 210 -16.53 12.36 -19.32
CA ARG A 210 -16.97 10.96 -19.18
C ARG A 210 -15.83 9.95 -19.33
N ARG A 211 -14.81 10.23 -20.17
CA ARG A 211 -13.61 9.39 -20.26
C ARG A 211 -12.73 9.52 -19.02
N LYS A 212 -12.50 10.75 -18.53
CA LYS A 212 -11.79 10.98 -17.26
C LYS A 212 -12.47 10.31 -16.06
N GLU A 213 -13.81 10.33 -16.01
CA GLU A 213 -14.58 9.62 -14.97
C GLU A 213 -14.38 8.10 -15.07
N LYS A 214 -14.37 7.52 -16.28
CA LYS A 214 -14.08 6.08 -16.47
C LYS A 214 -12.65 5.68 -16.15
N ASP A 215 -11.67 6.51 -16.47
CA ASP A 215 -10.25 6.26 -16.16
C ASP A 215 -9.94 6.42 -14.66
N PHE A 216 -10.85 7.04 -13.89
CA PHE A 216 -10.75 7.18 -12.42
C PHE A 216 -11.51 6.08 -11.67
N GLU A 217 -12.40 5.34 -12.36
CA GLU A 217 -13.17 4.21 -11.82
C GLU A 217 -12.51 2.84 -12.12
N MET A 218 -11.41 2.80 -12.87
CA MET A 218 -10.63 1.60 -13.22
C MET A 218 -9.36 1.51 -12.38
#